data_AF-A0A1F8TV41-F1
#
_entry.id   AF-A0A1F8TV41-F1
#
_cell.length_a   1.000
_cell.length_b   1.000
_cell.length_c   1.000
_cell.angle_alpha   90.00
_cell.angle_beta   90.00
_cell.angle_gamma   90.00
#
_symmetry.space_group_name_H-M   'P 1'
#
loop_
_entity.id
_entity.type
_entity.pdbx_description
1 polymer ?
#
loop_
_entity_poly.entity_id
_entity_poly.type
_entity_poly.pdbx_seq_one_letter_code
_entity_poly.pdbx_strand_id
1 'polypeptide(L)'
;MANHSLLSPIIVVGMHRSGTSLLTNILQELGLFIGVQKDSNDESVFFQGINDWLLRSSGASWDYPLPVGLLFERTYLREISREYIESLMTSPRAVSFLGVSKYLRYRSISRMDVPWGWKDPRNTFTLPIWLEIFPNAKIIHVVRHGVDVANSLRTRQESETIRISAAYRKRRALYWLRPKKHGFTD
;
A
#
# COMPACT_ATOMS: atom_id res chain seq x y z
N MET A 1 -9.36 -16.61 20.05
CA MET A 1 -9.34 -15.44 20.94
C MET A 1 -8.64 -14.33 20.19
N ALA A 2 -9.33 -13.22 19.90
CA ALA A 2 -8.76 -12.12 19.13
C ALA A 2 -7.55 -11.54 19.88
N ASN A 3 -6.38 -11.54 19.24
CA ASN A 3 -5.22 -10.77 19.68
C ASN A 3 -5.63 -9.29 19.57
N HIS A 4 -6.12 -8.70 20.65
CA HIS A 4 -6.36 -7.26 20.68
C HIS A 4 -5.01 -6.56 20.55
N SER A 5 -4.88 -5.72 19.52
CA SER A 5 -3.75 -4.79 19.43
C SER A 5 -3.80 -3.81 20.60
N LEU A 6 -2.66 -3.53 21.23
CA LEU A 6 -2.59 -2.53 22.31
C LEU A 6 -2.92 -1.13 21.78
N LEU A 7 -2.54 -0.85 20.53
CA LEU A 7 -2.98 0.31 19.76
C LEU A 7 -3.43 -0.10 18.35
N SER A 8 -4.58 0.42 17.93
CA SER A 8 -5.11 0.22 16.58
C SER A 8 -4.43 1.14 15.56
N PRO A 9 -4.30 0.70 14.30
CA PRO A 9 -3.58 1.45 13.29
C PRO A 9 -4.29 2.73 12.87
N ILE A 10 -3.51 3.68 12.38
CA ILE A 10 -4.00 4.77 11.54
C ILE A 10 -3.83 4.37 10.08
N ILE A 11 -4.95 4.28 9.35
CA ILE A 11 -4.95 3.96 7.93
C ILE A 11 -5.26 5.23 7.15
N VAL A 12 -4.27 5.71 6.40
CA VAL A 12 -4.46 6.86 5.52
C VAL A 12 -4.97 6.35 4.17
N VAL A 13 -6.11 6.88 3.75
CA VAL A 13 -6.78 6.58 2.48
C VAL A 13 -6.94 7.85 1.65
N GLY A 14 -7.08 7.68 0.35
CA GLY A 14 -7.18 8.79 -0.61
C GLY A 14 -6.34 8.54 -1.85
N MET A 15 -6.78 9.09 -2.97
CA MET A 15 -6.12 8.91 -4.26
C MET A 15 -4.67 9.40 -4.27
N HIS A 16 -3.85 8.83 -5.16
CA HIS A 16 -2.55 9.42 -5.49
C HIS A 16 -2.71 10.93 -5.77
N ARG A 17 -1.72 11.74 -5.40
CA ARG A 17 -1.70 13.20 -5.64
C ARG A 17 -2.76 14.02 -4.86
N SER A 18 -3.47 13.43 -3.90
CA SER A 18 -4.39 14.19 -3.03
C SER A 18 -3.72 14.90 -1.85
N GLY A 19 -2.42 14.67 -1.61
CA GLY A 19 -1.68 15.25 -0.49
C GLY A 19 -1.44 14.29 0.68
N THR A 20 -1.75 13.00 0.51
CA THR A 20 -1.55 11.96 1.53
C THR A 20 -0.10 11.89 2.03
N SER A 21 0.92 12.05 1.17
CA SER A 21 2.32 12.03 1.61
C SER A 21 2.69 13.19 2.55
N LEU A 22 2.15 14.40 2.33
CA LEU A 22 2.37 15.54 3.23
C LEU A 22 1.82 15.23 4.63
N LEU A 23 0.58 14.75 4.69
CA LEU A 23 -0.04 14.34 5.95
C LEU A 23 0.76 13.24 6.64
N THR A 24 1.14 12.19 5.91
CA THR A 24 1.93 11.07 6.44
C THR A 24 3.26 11.53 7.02
N ASN A 25 3.93 12.52 6.40
CA ASN A 25 5.17 13.08 6.93
C ASN A 25 4.95 13.85 8.23
N ILE A 26 3.92 14.69 8.31
CA ILE A 26 3.55 15.37 9.56
C ILE A 26 3.26 14.35 10.67
N LEU A 27 2.51 13.28 10.36
CA LEU A 27 2.20 12.24 11.35
C LEU A 27 3.45 11.49 11.82
N GLN A 28 4.40 11.21 10.92
CA GLN A 28 5.69 10.60 11.29
C GLN A 28 6.49 11.49 12.23
N GLU A 29 6.55 12.80 11.96
CA GLU A 29 7.22 13.76 12.85
C GLU A 29 6.56 13.82 14.24
N LEU A 30 5.24 13.59 14.30
CA LEU A 30 4.49 13.46 15.55
C LEU A 30 4.60 12.06 16.21
N GLY A 31 5.43 11.17 15.67
CA GLY A 31 5.73 9.86 16.26
C GLY A 31 4.93 8.69 15.72
N LEU A 32 4.19 8.85 14.61
CA LEU A 32 3.51 7.72 13.94
C LEU A 32 4.52 6.82 13.24
N PHE A 33 4.60 5.55 13.68
CA PHE A 33 5.42 4.56 13.00
C PHE A 33 4.73 4.00 11.76
N ILE A 34 5.30 4.23 10.57
CA ILE A 34 4.72 3.80 9.29
C ILE A 34 5.49 2.67 8.58
N GLY A 35 6.44 2.05 9.28
CA GLY A 35 7.28 0.97 8.78
C GLY A 35 8.70 1.41 8.37
N VAL A 36 9.63 0.45 8.35
CA VAL A 36 11.05 0.70 8.03
C VAL A 36 11.34 0.68 6.54
N GLN A 37 10.68 -0.21 5.79
CA GLN A 37 10.86 -0.31 4.34
C GLN A 37 9.70 0.39 3.63
N LYS A 38 10.05 1.49 2.94
CA LYS A 38 9.10 2.36 2.24
C LYS A 38 9.54 2.62 0.81
N ASP A 39 8.58 2.93 -0.05
CA ASP A 39 8.86 3.45 -1.39
C ASP A 39 9.17 4.96 -1.37
N SER A 40 9.28 5.58 -2.55
CA SER A 40 9.54 7.02 -2.69
C SER A 40 8.37 7.92 -2.26
N ASN A 41 7.19 7.37 -2.00
CA ASN A 41 5.95 8.08 -1.64
C ASN A 41 5.54 7.83 -0.18
N ASP A 42 6.46 7.32 0.64
CA ASP A 42 6.24 6.88 2.02
C ASP A 42 5.14 5.80 2.14
N GLU A 43 5.00 4.97 1.11
CA GLU A 43 4.14 3.77 1.15
C GLU A 43 4.91 2.62 1.75
N SER A 44 4.30 1.96 2.73
CA SER A 44 4.87 0.74 3.29
C SER A 44 4.90 -0.36 2.23
N VAL A 45 6.10 -0.87 1.91
CA VAL A 45 6.26 -1.95 0.92
C VAL A 45 5.51 -3.22 1.35
N PHE A 46 5.43 -3.48 2.66
CA PHE A 46 4.69 -4.62 3.21
C PHE A 46 3.18 -4.52 2.92
N PHE A 47 2.56 -3.40 3.27
CA PHE A 47 1.11 -3.20 3.05
C PHE A 47 0.77 -3.00 1.58
N GLN A 48 1.64 -2.33 0.82
CA GLN A 48 1.49 -2.19 -0.63
C GLN A 48 1.48 -3.55 -1.31
N GLY A 49 2.36 -4.48 -0.92
CA GLY A 49 2.38 -5.84 -1.46
C GLY A 49 1.10 -6.62 -1.16
N ILE A 50 0.50 -6.43 0.02
CA ILE A 50 -0.78 -7.06 0.37
C ILE A 50 -1.93 -6.47 -0.44
N ASN A 51 -1.98 -5.13 -0.55
CA ASN A 51 -2.99 -4.44 -1.34
C ASN A 51 -2.93 -4.83 -2.82
N ASP A 52 -1.72 -4.89 -3.40
CA ASP A 52 -1.51 -5.35 -4.77
C ASP A 52 -1.92 -6.82 -4.94
N TRP A 53 -1.62 -7.69 -3.98
CA TRP A 53 -2.06 -9.08 -4.00
C TRP A 53 -3.58 -9.20 -3.98
N LEU A 54 -4.28 -8.45 -3.11
CA LEU A 54 -5.75 -8.42 -3.06
C LEU A 54 -6.36 -7.98 -4.38
N LEU A 55 -5.86 -6.89 -4.96
CA LEU A 55 -6.34 -6.39 -6.26
C LEU A 55 -6.12 -7.45 -7.34
N ARG A 56 -4.90 -7.97 -7.49
CA ARG A 56 -4.56 -8.95 -8.54
C ARG A 56 -5.34 -10.26 -8.41
N SER A 57 -5.63 -10.72 -7.19
CA SER A 57 -6.45 -11.91 -6.94
C SER A 57 -7.86 -11.82 -7.51
N SER A 58 -8.34 -10.60 -7.79
CA SER A 58 -9.65 -10.33 -8.41
C SER A 58 -9.56 -9.83 -9.86
N GLY A 59 -8.35 -9.78 -10.45
CA GLY A 59 -8.13 -9.15 -11.75
C GLY A 59 -8.21 -7.62 -11.71
N ALA A 60 -8.22 -7.02 -10.52
CA ALA A 60 -8.20 -5.58 -10.34
C ALA A 60 -6.76 -5.01 -10.35
N SER A 61 -6.67 -3.72 -10.60
CA SER A 61 -5.47 -2.89 -10.45
C SER A 61 -5.84 -1.58 -9.76
N TRP A 62 -4.86 -0.72 -9.49
CA TRP A 62 -5.12 0.56 -8.82
C TRP A 62 -5.95 1.53 -9.69
N ASP A 63 -5.81 1.45 -11.01
CA ASP A 63 -6.49 2.24 -12.04
C ASP A 63 -7.74 1.53 -12.61
N TYR A 64 -7.88 0.23 -12.35
CA TYR A 64 -9.09 -0.55 -12.61
C TYR A 64 -9.49 -1.35 -11.35
N PRO A 65 -9.97 -0.67 -10.29
CA PRO A 65 -10.09 -1.26 -8.96
C PRO A 65 -11.39 -2.02 -8.72
N LEU A 66 -12.45 -1.74 -9.50
CA LEU A 66 -13.80 -2.26 -9.25
C LEU A 66 -13.90 -3.79 -9.08
N PRO A 67 -13.14 -4.63 -9.82
CA PRO A 67 -13.22 -6.09 -9.65
C PRO A 67 -12.91 -6.59 -8.24
N VAL A 68 -12.20 -5.81 -7.40
CA VAL A 68 -11.89 -6.20 -6.01
C VAL A 68 -13.14 -6.38 -5.16
N GLY A 69 -14.25 -5.72 -5.52
CA GLY A 69 -15.54 -5.90 -4.86
C GLY A 69 -16.01 -7.37 -4.87
N LEU A 70 -15.72 -8.10 -5.95
CA LEU A 70 -16.12 -9.51 -6.12
C LEU A 70 -15.45 -10.43 -5.08
N LEU A 71 -14.25 -10.07 -4.59
CA LEU A 71 -13.58 -10.78 -3.51
C LEU A 71 -14.35 -10.60 -2.20
N PHE A 72 -14.82 -9.38 -1.93
CA PHE A 72 -15.51 -9.05 -0.69
C PHE A 72 -16.96 -9.56 -0.64
N GLU A 73 -17.61 -9.74 -1.79
CA GLU A 73 -18.95 -10.34 -1.87
C GLU A 73 -18.96 -11.84 -1.51
N ARG A 74 -17.83 -12.54 -1.70
CA ARG A 74 -17.72 -13.98 -1.45
C ARG A 74 -17.14 -14.25 -0.06
N THR A 75 -18.01 -14.55 0.90
CA THR A 75 -17.64 -14.78 2.32
C THR A 75 -16.43 -15.69 2.51
N TYR A 76 -16.41 -16.86 1.86
CA TYR A 76 -15.29 -17.80 1.97
C TYR A 76 -13.95 -17.20 1.48
N LEU A 77 -13.95 -16.50 0.34
CA LEU A 77 -12.73 -15.86 -0.19
C LEU A 77 -12.27 -14.71 0.70
N ARG A 78 -13.20 -13.96 1.26
CA ARG A 78 -12.91 -12.87 2.19
C ARG A 78 -12.27 -13.40 3.48
N GLU A 79 -12.83 -14.45 4.08
CA GLU A 79 -12.32 -15.08 5.29
C GLU A 79 -10.92 -15.67 5.10
N ILE A 80 -10.69 -16.45 4.03
CA ILE A 80 -9.36 -17.03 3.78
C ILE A 80 -8.33 -15.95 3.46
N SER A 81 -8.73 -14.87 2.78
CA SER A 81 -7.85 -13.72 2.52
C SER A 81 -7.46 -13.01 3.81
N ARG A 82 -8.43 -12.83 4.73
CA ARG A 82 -8.17 -12.25 6.06
C ARG A 82 -7.16 -13.10 6.84
N GLU A 83 -7.40 -14.41 6.94
CA GLU A 83 -6.50 -15.35 7.63
C GLU A 83 -5.09 -15.32 7.03
N TYR A 84 -5.00 -15.30 5.69
CA TYR A 84 -3.72 -15.19 5.01
C TYR A 84 -2.99 -13.90 5.39
N ILE A 85 -3.66 -12.75 5.38
CA ILE A 85 -3.07 -11.46 5.75
C ILE A 85 -2.60 -11.45 7.21
N GLU A 86 -3.41 -11.97 8.13
CA GLU A 86 -3.04 -12.11 9.55
C GLU A 86 -1.79 -12.99 9.71
N SER A 87 -1.69 -14.08 8.94
CA SER A 87 -0.50 -14.94 8.94
C SER A 87 0.74 -14.18 8.45
N LEU A 88 0.62 -13.30 7.45
CA LEU A 88 1.75 -12.49 6.97
C LEU A 88 2.26 -11.54 8.05
N MET A 89 1.35 -10.93 8.81
CA MET A 89 1.68 -9.98 9.89
C MET A 89 2.33 -10.62 11.11
N THR A 90 2.25 -11.94 11.26
CA THR A 90 2.92 -12.71 12.33
C THR A 90 4.15 -13.48 11.83
N SER A 91 4.32 -13.60 10.51
CA SER A 91 5.45 -14.28 9.88
C SER A 91 6.74 -13.43 9.88
N PRO A 92 7.91 -14.03 9.55
CA PRO A 92 9.15 -13.28 9.32
C PRO A 92 9.05 -12.19 8.25
N ARG A 93 8.04 -12.22 7.36
CA ARG A 93 7.81 -11.13 6.40
C ARG A 93 7.49 -9.81 7.09
N ALA A 94 6.94 -9.82 8.30
CA ALA A 94 6.70 -8.62 9.09
C ALA A 94 7.98 -7.82 9.41
N VAL A 95 9.17 -8.43 9.27
CA VAL A 95 10.46 -7.73 9.42
C VAL A 95 10.60 -6.57 8.43
N SER A 96 10.04 -6.65 7.22
CA SER A 96 10.10 -5.53 6.26
C SER A 96 9.32 -4.30 6.73
N PHE A 97 8.27 -4.51 7.54
CA PHE A 97 7.53 -3.43 8.17
C PHE A 97 8.18 -2.99 9.48
N LEU A 98 8.42 -3.92 10.41
CA LEU A 98 8.85 -3.62 11.78
C LEU A 98 10.33 -3.24 11.86
N GLY A 99 11.17 -3.81 10.99
CA GLY A 99 12.61 -3.91 11.20
C GLY A 99 12.96 -4.96 12.24
N VAL A 100 14.23 -5.37 12.28
CA VAL A 100 14.71 -6.48 13.12
C VAL A 100 14.44 -6.25 14.60
N SER A 101 14.75 -5.04 15.11
CA SER A 101 14.58 -4.70 16.54
C SER A 101 13.12 -4.81 16.99
N LYS A 102 12.18 -4.16 16.29
CA LYS A 102 10.75 -4.23 16.63
C LYS A 102 10.16 -5.62 16.37
N TYR A 103 10.62 -6.35 15.35
CA TYR A 103 10.19 -7.73 15.14
C TYR A 103 10.58 -8.65 16.31
N LEU A 104 11.81 -8.53 16.82
CA LEU A 104 12.23 -9.31 18.00
C LEU A 104 11.38 -8.98 19.24
N ARG A 105 11.01 -7.71 19.42
CA ARG A 105 10.14 -7.23 20.52
C ARG A 105 8.69 -7.68 20.39
N TYR A 106 8.04 -7.41 19.25
CA TYR A 106 6.59 -7.58 19.10
C TYR A 106 6.19 -8.90 18.46
N ARG A 107 7.05 -9.48 17.61
CA ARG A 107 6.81 -10.67 16.77
C ARG A 107 5.66 -10.58 15.77
N SER A 108 4.77 -9.60 15.91
CA SER A 108 3.65 -9.33 15.03
C SER A 108 3.40 -7.83 14.93
N ILE A 109 2.99 -7.39 13.74
CA ILE A 109 2.61 -5.98 13.48
C ILE A 109 1.45 -5.57 14.41
N SER A 110 0.45 -6.43 14.57
CA SER A 110 -0.74 -6.16 15.39
C SER A 110 -0.45 -6.06 16.89
N ARG A 111 0.77 -6.40 17.36
CA ARG A 111 1.14 -6.36 18.79
C ARG A 111 1.87 -5.09 19.21
N MET A 112 2.05 -4.13 18.31
CA MET A 112 2.71 -2.87 18.66
C MET A 112 1.93 -2.08 19.72
N ASP A 113 2.68 -1.53 20.67
CA ASP A 113 2.24 -0.65 21.75
C ASP A 113 2.57 0.83 21.50
N VAL A 114 3.02 1.15 20.28
CA VAL A 114 3.32 2.52 19.82
C VAL A 114 2.34 2.95 18.74
N PRO A 115 2.07 4.25 18.55
CA PRO A 115 1.26 4.73 17.44
C PRO A 115 1.84 4.24 16.11
N TRP A 116 1.02 3.58 15.31
CA TRP A 116 1.46 3.02 14.04
C TRP A 116 0.38 3.12 12.97
N GLY A 117 0.78 3.01 11.71
CA GLY A 117 -0.14 3.11 10.60
C GLY A 117 0.51 2.85 9.25
N TRP A 118 -0.23 3.06 8.18
CA TRP A 118 0.31 3.09 6.83
C TRP A 118 -0.55 3.93 5.91
N LYS A 119 0.02 4.28 4.77
CA LYS A 119 -0.62 5.04 3.70
C LYS A 119 -0.43 4.28 2.39
N ASP A 120 -1.52 4.09 1.65
CA ASP A 120 -1.52 3.54 0.29
C ASP A 120 -2.84 3.97 -0.37
N PRO A 121 -2.82 4.53 -1.59
CA PRO A 121 -4.05 4.88 -2.30
C PRO A 121 -5.01 3.70 -2.52
N ARG A 122 -4.48 2.47 -2.64
CA ARG A 122 -5.25 1.23 -2.77
C ARG A 122 -6.04 0.90 -1.51
N ASN A 123 -5.63 1.42 -0.35
CA ASN A 123 -6.43 1.31 0.87
C ASN A 123 -7.86 1.80 0.65
N THR A 124 -8.09 2.75 -0.26
CA THR A 124 -9.44 3.22 -0.62
C THR A 124 -10.36 2.07 -1.07
N PHE A 125 -9.80 1.07 -1.76
CA PHE A 125 -10.55 -0.08 -2.28
C PHE A 125 -10.43 -1.30 -1.39
N THR A 126 -9.31 -1.48 -0.69
CA THR A 126 -9.09 -2.61 0.21
C THR A 126 -9.51 -2.33 1.65
N LEU A 127 -10.03 -1.14 1.97
CA LEU A 127 -10.45 -0.76 3.33
C LEU A 127 -11.36 -1.79 4.02
N PRO A 128 -12.36 -2.42 3.34
CA PRO A 128 -13.25 -3.36 4.00
C PRO A 128 -12.52 -4.50 4.74
N ILE A 129 -11.51 -5.13 4.12
CA ILE A 129 -10.78 -6.22 4.77
C ILE A 129 -9.90 -5.71 5.92
N TRP A 130 -9.35 -4.50 5.79
CA TRP A 130 -8.57 -3.88 6.87
C TRP A 130 -9.41 -3.55 8.09
N LEU A 131 -10.67 -3.16 7.90
CA LEU A 131 -11.62 -2.93 8.99
C LEU A 131 -12.09 -4.25 9.63
N GLU A 132 -12.12 -5.36 8.89
CA GLU A 132 -12.34 -6.68 9.50
C GLU A 132 -11.16 -7.13 10.38
N ILE A 133 -9.93 -6.89 9.92
CA ILE A 133 -8.71 -7.23 10.67
C ILE A 133 -8.52 -6.28 11.87
N PHE A 134 -8.80 -5.00 11.68
CA PHE A 134 -8.64 -3.94 12.68
C PHE A 134 -9.96 -3.15 12.85
N PRO A 135 -10.95 -3.68 13.58
CA PRO A 135 -12.26 -3.03 13.77
C PRO A 135 -12.20 -1.63 14.38
N ASN A 136 -11.14 -1.35 15.15
CA ASN A 136 -10.92 -0.07 15.82
C ASN A 136 -9.88 0.83 15.11
N ALA A 137 -9.57 0.54 13.84
CA ALA A 137 -8.64 1.36 13.06
C ALA A 137 -9.16 2.80 12.93
N LYS A 138 -8.25 3.77 13.02
CA LYS A 138 -8.55 5.18 12.76
C LYS A 138 -8.30 5.47 11.29
N ILE A 139 -9.31 5.98 10.59
CA ILE A 139 -9.21 6.25 9.15
C ILE A 139 -9.04 7.73 8.92
N ILE A 140 -8.02 8.12 8.15
CA ILE A 140 -7.87 9.49 7.66
C ILE A 140 -8.06 9.49 6.15
N HIS A 141 -9.15 10.08 5.67
CA HIS A 141 -9.46 10.18 4.25
C HIS A 141 -9.07 11.56 3.70
N VAL A 142 -8.04 11.58 2.86
CA VAL A 142 -7.59 12.80 2.18
C VAL A 142 -8.28 12.93 0.84
N VAL A 143 -9.18 13.90 0.73
CA VAL A 143 -9.97 14.17 -0.48
C VAL A 143 -9.39 15.35 -1.23
N ARG A 144 -9.32 15.23 -2.56
CA ARG A 144 -9.02 16.31 -3.51
C ARG A 144 -9.98 16.21 -4.69
N HIS A 145 -10.24 17.33 -5.35
CA HIS A 145 -11.08 17.34 -6.54
C HIS A 145 -10.57 16.35 -7.61
N GLY A 146 -11.46 15.49 -8.12
CA GLY A 146 -11.09 14.37 -8.98
C GLY A 146 -10.42 14.80 -10.30
N VAL A 147 -10.87 15.92 -10.88
CA VAL A 147 -10.27 16.48 -12.11
C VAL A 147 -8.81 16.90 -11.88
N ASP A 148 -8.50 17.47 -10.72
CA ASP A 148 -7.14 17.91 -10.39
C ASP A 148 -6.22 16.71 -10.19
N VAL A 149 -6.73 15.66 -9.53
CA VAL A 149 -6.02 14.39 -9.35
C VAL A 149 -5.72 13.76 -10.71
N ALA A 150 -6.72 13.65 -11.58
CA ALA A 150 -6.57 13.09 -12.92
C ALA A 150 -5.54 13.87 -13.75
N ASN A 151 -5.65 15.21 -13.78
CA ASN A 151 -4.70 16.05 -14.51
C ASN A 151 -3.28 15.94 -13.93
N SER A 152 -3.15 15.86 -12.61
CA SER A 152 -1.87 15.69 -11.93
C SER A 152 -1.24 14.32 -12.20
N LEU A 153 -2.03 13.26 -12.30
CA LEU A 153 -1.57 11.92 -12.66
C LEU A 153 -1.11 11.87 -14.12
N ARG A 154 -1.92 12.40 -15.03
CA ARG A 154 -1.60 12.49 -16.46
C ARG A 154 -0.28 13.21 -16.71
N THR A 155 -0.10 14.39 -16.12
CA THR A 155 1.13 15.19 -16.27
C THR A 155 2.38 14.43 -15.79
N ARG A 156 2.25 13.67 -14.70
CA ARG A 156 3.34 12.82 -14.18
C ARG A 156 3.64 11.68 -15.15
N GLN A 157 2.62 10.97 -15.61
CA GLN A 157 2.75 9.84 -16.51
C GLN A 157 3.40 10.26 -17.83
N GLU A 158 2.97 11.39 -18.42
CA GLU A 158 3.59 11.96 -19.62
C GLU A 158 5.10 12.22 -19.42
N SER A 159 5.45 12.84 -18.28
CA SER A 159 6.85 13.12 -17.92
C SER A 159 7.68 11.83 -17.72
N GLU A 160 7.12 10.83 -17.06
CA GLU A 160 7.75 9.53 -16.83
C GLU A 160 7.93 8.76 -18.14
N THR A 161 6.91 8.72 -19.01
CA THR A 161 6.97 8.10 -20.33
C THR A 161 8.04 8.76 -21.21
N ILE A 162 8.15 10.10 -21.22
CA ILE A 162 9.22 10.80 -21.93
C ILE A 162 10.59 10.36 -21.41
N ARG A 163 10.78 10.33 -20.09
CA ARG A 163 12.04 9.94 -19.44
C ARG A 163 12.43 8.50 -19.78
N ILE A 164 11.50 7.56 -19.63
CA ILE A 164 11.71 6.12 -19.88
C ILE A 164 12.00 5.90 -21.38
N SER A 165 11.24 6.54 -22.26
CA SER A 165 11.41 6.44 -23.71
C SER A 165 12.76 6.99 -24.18
N ALA A 166 13.21 8.12 -23.60
CA ALA A 166 14.52 8.68 -23.88
C ALA A 166 15.65 7.77 -23.42
N ALA A 167 15.55 7.19 -22.21
CA ALA A 167 16.52 6.24 -21.69
C ALA A 167 16.61 4.97 -22.55
N TYR A 168 15.47 4.44 -23.00
CA TYR A 168 15.42 3.33 -23.94
C TYR A 168 16.11 3.66 -25.25
N ARG A 169 15.77 4.79 -25.88
CA ARG A 169 16.39 5.22 -27.14
C ARG A 169 17.92 5.32 -27.04
N LYS A 170 18.44 5.88 -25.94
CA LYS A 170 19.90 5.98 -25.70
C LYS A 170 20.59 4.64 -25.51
N ARG A 171 19.91 3.64 -24.93
CA ARG A 171 20.50 2.34 -24.56
C ARG A 171 19.94 1.17 -25.37
N ARG A 172 19.33 1.45 -26.54
CA ARG A 172 18.56 0.47 -27.33
C ARG A 172 19.33 -0.83 -27.58
N ALA A 173 20.60 -0.74 -27.92
CA ALA A 173 21.46 -1.90 -28.18
C ALA A 173 21.61 -2.83 -26.96
N LEU A 174 21.59 -2.30 -25.74
CA LEU A 174 21.73 -3.08 -24.50
C LEU A 174 20.47 -3.88 -24.16
N TYR A 175 19.30 -3.44 -24.64
CA TYR A 175 18.03 -4.10 -24.35
C TYR A 175 17.83 -5.42 -25.10
N TRP A 176 18.65 -5.72 -26.12
CA TRP A 176 18.71 -7.05 -26.73
C TRP A 176 19.22 -8.11 -25.73
N LEU A 177 20.25 -7.76 -24.94
CA LEU A 177 20.82 -8.65 -23.92
C LEU A 177 20.01 -8.67 -22.63
N ARG A 178 19.37 -7.55 -22.28
CA ARG A 178 18.55 -7.42 -21.08
C ARG A 178 17.21 -6.75 -21.42
N PRO A 179 16.18 -7.53 -21.78
CA PRO A 179 14.85 -7.00 -22.05
C PRO A 179 14.32 -6.16 -20.87
N LYS A 180 13.52 -5.14 -21.16
CA LYS A 180 12.85 -4.35 -20.11
C LYS A 180 11.92 -5.26 -19.31
N LYS A 181 11.95 -5.11 -17.98
CA LYS A 181 11.02 -5.76 -17.04
C LYS A 181 9.68 -5.02 -16.86
N HIS A 182 9.62 -3.78 -17.33
CA HIS A 182 8.50 -2.84 -17.13
C HIS A 182 8.10 -2.25 -18.48
N GLY A 183 6.87 -1.79 -18.66
CA GLY A 183 6.38 -1.09 -19.85
C GLY A 183 6.93 0.33 -19.99
N PHE A 184 6.31 1.09 -20.89
CA PHE A 184 6.59 2.51 -21.12
C PHE A 184 5.56 3.44 -20.46
N THR A 185 4.50 2.85 -19.90
CA THR A 185 3.32 3.51 -19.37
C THR A 185 2.89 2.99 -18.00
N ASP A 186 3.76 2.20 -17.34
CA ASP A 186 3.53 1.62 -16.01
C ASP A 186 3.35 2.69 -14.93
#